data_AF-A0A6J1X1W5-F1
#
_entry.id   AF-A0A6J1X1W5-F1
#
_cell.length_a   1.000
_cell.length_b   1.000
_cell.length_c   1.000
_cell.angle_alpha   90.00
_cell.angle_beta   90.00
_cell.angle_gamma   90.00
#
_symmetry.space_group_name_H-M   'P 1'
#
loop_
_entity.id
_entity.type
_entity.pdbx_description
1 polymer ?
#
loop_
_entity_poly.entity_id
_entity_poly.type
_entity_poly.pdbx_seq_one_letter_code
_entity_poly.pdbx_strand_id
1 'polypeptide(L)'
;MIVMIMNYHLICLLQVCIARTAAEQRVKSLKELSWTKANALLSTAYGQKALHSVDTGAMYVMQLLDHYLPPVGPQPEPTGEIVLATADPALHTVQTVGRLSAVAARRVWANLAYKINELRSSGIEFDVRRYIAALLAALHLANVTNQQHQKEKEEEGKGTQNIAEPAPATSAPPASQPSAPSTATIVKTTPEGKSDISEKSKQ
;
A
#
# COMPACT_ATOMS: atom_id res chain seq x y z
N MET A 1 25.41 -15.00 -43.61
CA MET A 1 24.97 -13.87 -42.75
C MET A 1 24.25 -14.32 -41.48
N ILE A 2 23.25 -15.20 -41.55
CA ILE A 2 22.48 -15.70 -40.38
C ILE A 2 23.34 -16.45 -39.34
N VAL A 3 24.28 -17.29 -39.78
CA VAL A 3 25.19 -18.04 -38.88
C VAL A 3 26.10 -17.11 -38.06
N MET A 4 26.53 -15.99 -38.64
CA MET A 4 27.34 -14.98 -37.94
C MET A 4 26.54 -14.34 -36.81
N ILE A 5 25.30 -13.93 -37.09
CA ILE A 5 24.41 -13.27 -36.11
C ILE A 5 24.11 -14.20 -34.92
N MET A 6 23.85 -15.49 -35.18
CA MET A 6 23.64 -16.47 -34.11
C MET A 6 24.89 -16.70 -33.25
N ASN A 7 26.09 -16.65 -33.85
CA ASN A 7 27.35 -16.81 -33.12
C ASN A 7 27.62 -15.62 -32.18
N TYR A 8 27.41 -14.39 -32.65
CA TYR A 8 27.56 -13.21 -31.80
C TYR A 8 26.53 -13.16 -30.66
N HIS A 9 25.30 -13.60 -30.91
CA HIS A 9 24.27 -13.68 -29.86
C HIS A 9 24.63 -14.74 -28.80
N LEU A 10 25.15 -15.90 -29.23
CA LEU A 10 25.58 -16.96 -28.31
C LEU A 10 26.80 -16.53 -27.48
N ILE A 11 27.76 -15.84 -28.08
CA ILE A 11 28.94 -15.26 -27.40
C ILE A 11 28.50 -14.20 -26.38
N CYS A 12 27.58 -13.32 -26.75
CA CYS A 12 27.06 -12.28 -25.87
C CYS A 12 26.35 -12.88 -24.64
N LEU A 13 25.48 -13.87 -24.85
CA LEU A 13 24.82 -14.58 -23.74
C LEU A 13 25.81 -15.32 -22.85
N LEU A 14 26.85 -15.95 -23.41
CA LEU A 14 27.88 -16.63 -22.63
C LEU A 14 28.67 -15.65 -21.75
N GLN A 15 29.03 -14.49 -22.29
CA GLN A 15 29.75 -13.46 -21.55
C GLN A 15 28.92 -12.86 -20.42
N VAL A 16 27.61 -12.63 -20.65
CA VAL A 16 26.66 -12.21 -19.60
C VAL A 16 26.52 -13.28 -18.51
N CYS A 17 26.42 -14.56 -18.88
CA CYS A 17 26.35 -15.66 -17.91
C CYS A 17 27.62 -15.79 -17.06
N ILE A 18 28.80 -15.62 -17.65
CA ILE A 18 30.09 -15.62 -16.94
C ILE A 18 30.19 -14.43 -15.98
N ALA A 19 29.80 -13.24 -16.43
CA ALA A 19 29.77 -12.06 -15.57
C ALA A 19 28.79 -12.22 -14.40
N ARG A 20 27.60 -12.78 -14.67
CA ARG A 20 26.60 -13.09 -13.64
C ARG A 20 27.12 -14.10 -12.62
N THR A 21 27.75 -15.19 -13.05
CA THR A 21 28.31 -16.19 -12.11
C THR A 21 29.45 -15.61 -11.28
N ALA A 22 30.32 -14.78 -11.87
CA ALA A 22 31.37 -14.09 -11.12
C ALA A 22 30.78 -13.14 -10.05
N ALA A 23 29.73 -12.39 -10.37
CA ALA A 23 29.02 -11.54 -9.41
C ALA A 23 28.35 -12.38 -8.29
N GLU A 24 27.70 -13.49 -8.64
CA GLU A 24 27.09 -14.40 -7.67
C GLU A 24 28.11 -14.99 -6.69
N GLN A 25 29.31 -15.34 -7.15
CA GLN A 25 30.39 -15.83 -6.29
C GLN A 25 30.87 -14.77 -5.29
N ARG A 26 31.00 -13.51 -5.73
CA ARG A 26 31.37 -12.40 -4.84
C ARG A 26 30.30 -12.15 -3.77
N VAL A 27 29.03 -12.21 -4.15
CA VAL A 27 27.90 -12.07 -3.22
C VAL A 27 27.85 -13.24 -2.22
N LYS A 28 28.10 -14.48 -2.68
CA LYS A 28 28.16 -15.65 -1.78
C LYS A 28 29.28 -15.53 -0.75
N SER A 29 30.49 -15.16 -1.18
CA SER A 29 31.62 -14.94 -0.27
C SER A 29 31.34 -13.83 0.75
N LEU A 30 30.74 -12.72 0.31
CA LEU A 30 30.37 -11.62 1.21
C LEU A 30 29.28 -12.04 2.21
N LYS A 31 28.29 -12.83 1.76
CA LYS A 31 27.24 -13.38 2.63
C LYS A 31 27.85 -14.27 3.70
N GLU A 32 28.77 -15.17 3.35
CA GLU A 32 29.42 -16.07 4.30
C GLU A 32 30.24 -15.31 5.36
N LEU A 33 31.01 -14.29 4.94
CA LEU A 33 31.76 -13.44 5.85
C LEU A 33 30.84 -12.64 6.77
N SER A 34 29.77 -12.06 6.21
CA SER A 34 28.75 -11.34 6.96
C SER A 34 28.08 -12.24 8.00
N TRP A 35 27.72 -13.46 7.60
CA TRP A 35 27.11 -14.46 8.47
C TRP A 35 28.03 -14.85 9.63
N THR A 36 29.29 -15.16 9.32
CA THR A 36 30.32 -15.48 10.32
C THR A 36 30.50 -14.33 11.31
N LYS A 37 30.59 -13.09 10.82
CA LYS A 37 30.75 -11.91 11.66
C LYS A 37 29.52 -11.63 12.52
N ALA A 38 28.31 -11.81 11.98
CA ALA A 38 27.06 -11.67 12.73
C ALA A 38 26.98 -12.72 13.85
N ASN A 39 27.30 -13.98 13.57
CA ASN A 39 27.38 -15.04 14.57
C ASN A 39 28.39 -14.72 15.67
N ALA A 40 29.57 -14.18 15.32
CA ALA A 40 30.56 -13.74 16.30
C ALA A 40 30.05 -12.61 17.20
N LEU A 41 29.38 -11.60 16.64
CA LEU A 41 28.81 -10.48 17.40
C LEU A 41 27.65 -10.94 18.30
N LEU A 42 26.78 -11.82 17.81
CA LEU A 42 25.66 -12.35 18.57
C LEU A 42 26.10 -13.32 19.66
N SER A 43 27.28 -13.93 19.54
CA SER A 43 27.88 -14.76 20.58
C SER A 43 28.49 -13.95 21.74
N THR A 44 28.59 -12.62 21.61
CA THR A 44 29.04 -11.75 22.71
C THR A 44 27.98 -11.66 23.81
N ALA A 45 28.39 -11.28 25.03
CA ALA A 45 27.46 -11.13 26.17
C ALA A 45 26.31 -10.15 25.88
N TYR A 46 26.58 -9.05 25.16
CA TYR A 46 25.54 -8.12 24.73
C TYR A 46 24.66 -8.71 23.62
N GLY A 47 25.27 -9.42 22.67
CA GLY A 47 24.58 -10.12 21.59
C GLY A 47 23.57 -11.15 22.11
N GLN A 48 23.95 -11.95 23.10
CA GLN A 48 23.07 -12.93 23.74
C GLN A 48 21.92 -12.26 24.49
N LYS A 49 22.16 -11.15 25.19
CA LYS A 49 21.09 -10.38 25.84
C LYS A 49 20.09 -9.82 24.81
N ALA A 50 20.59 -9.32 23.68
CA ALA A 50 19.75 -8.84 22.59
C ALA A 50 18.95 -10.00 21.95
N LEU A 51 19.56 -11.17 21.76
CA LEU A 51 18.89 -12.37 21.25
C LEU A 51 17.70 -12.75 22.14
N HIS A 52 17.91 -12.84 23.46
CA HIS A 52 16.83 -13.12 24.42
C HIS A 52 15.72 -12.06 24.39
N SER A 53 16.05 -10.79 24.14
CA SER A 53 15.05 -9.74 24.00
C SER A 53 14.19 -9.93 22.74
N VAL A 54 14.76 -10.44 21.64
CA VAL A 54 14.02 -10.78 20.42
C VAL A 54 13.08 -11.96 20.68
N ASP A 55 13.55 -12.99 21.38
CA ASP A 55 12.71 -14.16 21.68
C ASP A 55 11.56 -13.82 22.62
N THR A 56 11.84 -13.04 23.67
CA THR A 56 10.81 -12.55 24.60
C THR A 56 9.82 -11.63 23.88
N GLY A 57 10.32 -10.75 23.01
CA GLY A 57 9.49 -9.90 22.16
C GLY A 57 8.60 -10.71 21.22
N ALA A 58 9.12 -11.77 20.60
CA ALA A 58 8.35 -12.64 19.74
C ALA A 58 7.25 -13.38 20.51
N MET A 59 7.51 -13.83 21.74
CA MET A 59 6.48 -14.41 22.61
C MET A 59 5.40 -13.39 22.98
N TYR A 60 5.79 -12.17 23.36
CA TYR A 60 4.85 -11.11 23.71
C TYR A 60 3.99 -10.69 22.51
N VAL A 61 4.60 -10.51 21.34
CA VAL A 61 3.86 -10.22 20.10
C VAL A 61 2.92 -11.35 19.75
N MET A 62 3.30 -12.62 19.97
CA MET A 62 2.39 -13.75 19.75
C MET A 62 1.12 -13.63 20.60
N GLN A 63 1.26 -13.30 21.89
CA GLN A 63 0.13 -13.06 22.79
C GLN A 63 -0.73 -11.87 22.33
N LEU A 64 -0.10 -10.81 21.84
CA LEU A 64 -0.80 -9.65 21.29
C LEU A 64 -1.60 -10.04 20.04
N LEU A 65 -1.00 -10.85 19.17
CA LEU A 65 -1.66 -11.41 18.00
C LEU A 65 -2.80 -12.34 18.40
N ASP A 66 -2.68 -13.14 19.46
CA ASP A 66 -3.76 -13.98 19.98
C ASP A 66 -4.93 -13.13 20.48
N HIS A 67 -4.64 -11.99 21.12
CA HIS A 67 -5.66 -11.09 21.65
C HIS A 67 -6.44 -10.33 20.56
N TYR A 68 -5.75 -9.77 19.56
CA TYR A 68 -6.39 -8.95 18.53
C TYR A 68 -6.82 -9.74 17.29
N LEU A 69 -6.13 -10.83 16.95
CA LEU A 69 -6.35 -11.64 15.75
C LEU A 69 -6.51 -13.10 16.15
N PRO A 70 -7.69 -13.48 16.68
CA PRO A 70 -7.92 -14.85 17.12
C PRO A 70 -7.68 -15.83 15.96
N PRO A 71 -7.18 -17.03 16.24
CA PRO A 71 -6.97 -18.04 15.23
C PRO A 71 -8.33 -18.52 14.70
N VAL A 72 -8.68 -18.10 13.48
CA VAL A 72 -9.90 -18.51 12.79
C VAL A 72 -9.63 -19.81 12.02
N GLY A 73 -9.97 -20.95 12.62
CA GLY A 73 -9.87 -22.29 12.02
C GLY A 73 -8.68 -23.14 12.48
N PRO A 74 -8.50 -24.35 11.90
CA PRO A 74 -7.36 -25.22 12.21
C PRO A 74 -6.09 -24.60 11.62
N GLN A 75 -5.36 -23.88 12.47
CA GLN A 75 -4.09 -23.29 12.08
C GLN A 75 -3.02 -24.38 12.18
N PRO A 76 -2.24 -24.65 11.12
CA PRO A 76 -1.08 -25.50 11.27
C PRO A 76 -0.12 -24.80 12.23
N GLU A 77 0.09 -25.40 13.40
CA GLU A 77 1.17 -25.06 14.30
C GLU A 77 2.44 -24.81 13.49
N PRO A 78 3.23 -23.77 13.79
CA PRO A 78 4.34 -23.38 12.94
C PRO A 78 5.38 -24.52 12.90
N THR A 79 5.25 -25.37 11.89
CA THR A 79 6.11 -26.52 11.58
C THR A 79 7.47 -26.01 11.17
N GLY A 80 8.33 -25.82 12.16
CA GLY A 80 9.72 -25.47 12.00
C GLY A 80 10.35 -25.59 13.37
N GLU A 81 11.06 -26.70 13.60
CA GLU A 81 11.93 -26.88 14.75
C GLU A 81 12.88 -25.68 14.80
N ILE A 82 12.78 -24.90 15.89
CA ILE A 82 13.66 -23.76 16.09
C ILE A 82 15.06 -24.32 16.22
N VAL A 83 15.98 -23.91 15.36
CA VAL A 83 17.39 -24.28 15.53
C VAL A 83 17.84 -23.72 16.87
N LEU A 84 18.41 -24.57 17.72
CA LEU A 84 18.85 -24.16 19.05
C LEU A 84 19.73 -22.91 18.96
N ALA A 85 19.38 -21.87 19.72
CA ALA A 85 20.08 -20.57 19.74
C ALA A 85 21.60 -20.69 19.96
N THR A 86 22.07 -21.82 20.50
CA THR A 86 23.49 -22.10 20.78
C THR A 86 24.27 -22.56 19.55
N ALA A 87 23.62 -23.08 18.50
CA ALA A 87 24.29 -23.56 17.29
C ALA A 87 24.56 -22.41 16.31
N ASP A 88 23.53 -21.60 16.03
CA ASP A 88 23.63 -20.45 15.13
C ASP A 88 22.73 -19.29 15.61
N PRO A 89 23.27 -18.34 16.39
CA PRO A 89 22.51 -17.20 16.91
C PRO A 89 21.88 -16.31 15.83
N ALA A 90 22.57 -16.09 14.71
CA ALA A 90 22.02 -15.30 13.60
C ALA A 90 20.86 -16.04 12.91
N LEU A 91 20.99 -17.36 12.73
CA LEU A 91 19.93 -18.18 12.16
C LEU A 91 18.70 -18.16 13.05
N HIS A 92 18.89 -18.33 14.35
CA HIS A 92 17.84 -18.31 15.34
C HIS A 92 17.02 -17.02 15.28
N THR A 93 17.71 -15.86 15.26
CA THR A 93 17.05 -14.55 15.18
C THR A 93 16.19 -14.43 13.91
N VAL A 94 16.76 -14.81 12.76
CA VAL A 94 16.06 -14.76 11.47
C VAL A 94 14.87 -15.72 11.44
N GLN A 95 15.03 -16.92 12.01
CA GLN A 95 13.96 -17.90 12.12
C GLN A 95 12.84 -17.41 13.05
N THR A 96 13.16 -16.85 14.22
CA THR A 96 12.19 -16.32 15.17
C THR A 96 11.34 -15.21 14.54
N VAL A 97 11.98 -14.21 13.91
CA VAL A 97 11.27 -13.11 13.24
C VAL A 97 10.54 -13.58 11.98
N GLY A 98 11.15 -14.47 11.19
CA GLY A 98 10.53 -15.05 10.00
C GLY A 98 9.27 -15.86 10.35
N ARG A 99 9.32 -16.67 11.41
CA ARG A 99 8.17 -17.42 11.90
C ARG A 99 7.09 -16.51 12.43
N LEU A 100 7.46 -15.50 13.23
CA LEU A 100 6.51 -14.53 13.76
C LEU A 100 5.78 -13.79 12.64
N SER A 101 6.50 -13.31 11.62
CA SER A 101 5.91 -12.60 10.48
C SER A 101 5.01 -13.52 9.63
N ALA A 102 5.40 -14.78 9.44
CA ALA A 102 4.57 -15.76 8.75
C ALA A 102 3.26 -16.04 9.52
N VAL A 103 3.35 -16.21 10.85
CA VAL A 103 2.17 -16.40 11.70
C VAL A 103 1.28 -15.16 11.68
N ALA A 104 1.86 -13.96 11.81
CA ALA A 104 1.14 -12.70 11.73
C ALA A 104 0.39 -12.56 10.40
N ALA A 105 1.09 -12.74 9.28
CA ALA A 105 0.52 -12.61 7.94
C ALA A 105 -0.64 -13.59 7.71
N ARG A 106 -0.47 -14.86 8.09
CA ARG A 106 -1.54 -15.86 7.98
C ARG A 106 -2.74 -15.51 8.82
N ARG A 107 -2.54 -15.06 10.06
CA ARG A 107 -3.63 -14.66 10.97
C ARG A 107 -4.38 -13.45 10.45
N VAL A 108 -3.66 -12.43 9.96
CA VAL A 108 -4.27 -11.23 9.34
C VAL A 108 -5.11 -11.65 8.14
N TRP A 109 -4.56 -12.49 7.27
CA TRP A 109 -5.27 -12.98 6.09
C TRP A 109 -6.50 -13.81 6.45
N ALA A 110 -6.38 -14.75 7.38
CA ALA A 110 -7.50 -15.59 7.81
C ALA A 110 -8.63 -14.77 8.45
N ASN A 111 -8.29 -13.80 9.31
CA ASN A 111 -9.25 -12.89 9.91
C ASN A 111 -9.93 -12.00 8.86
N LEU A 112 -9.16 -11.44 7.93
CA LEU A 112 -9.71 -10.62 6.86
C LEU A 112 -10.61 -11.43 5.92
N ALA A 113 -10.18 -12.62 5.52
CA ALA A 113 -10.96 -13.52 4.67
C ALA A 113 -12.25 -13.97 5.36
N TYR A 114 -12.19 -14.29 6.66
CA TYR A 114 -13.38 -14.60 7.44
C TYR A 114 -14.35 -13.42 7.49
N LYS A 115 -13.86 -12.21 7.79
CA LYS A 115 -14.71 -11.01 7.80
C LYS A 115 -15.30 -10.68 6.44
N ILE A 116 -14.55 -10.81 5.35
CA ILE A 116 -15.06 -10.61 3.98
C ILE A 116 -16.13 -11.66 3.64
N ASN A 117 -15.90 -12.93 4.01
CA ASN A 117 -16.88 -13.99 3.79
C ASN A 117 -18.13 -13.79 4.66
N GLU A 118 -17.98 -13.36 5.91
CA GLU A 118 -19.06 -13.02 6.83
C GLU A 118 -19.91 -11.89 6.24
N LEU A 119 -19.30 -10.80 5.78
CA LEU A 119 -20.00 -9.68 5.13
C LEU A 119 -20.71 -10.10 3.84
N ARG A 120 -20.09 -10.99 3.05
CA ARG A 120 -20.70 -11.58 1.84
C ARG A 120 -21.91 -12.46 2.18
N SER A 121 -21.84 -13.22 3.27
CA SER A 121 -22.90 -14.14 3.72
C SER A 121 -24.01 -13.43 4.50
N SER A 122 -23.71 -12.33 5.20
CA SER A 122 -24.66 -11.54 5.98
C SER A 122 -25.53 -10.59 5.12
N GLY A 123 -25.48 -10.72 3.79
CA GLY A 123 -26.41 -10.03 2.91
C GLY A 123 -26.07 -8.56 2.62
N ILE A 124 -24.85 -8.09 2.96
CA ILE A 124 -24.29 -6.92 2.26
C ILE A 124 -23.77 -7.44 0.93
N GLU A 125 -24.73 -7.76 0.06
CA GLU A 125 -24.45 -8.02 -1.34
C GLU A 125 -23.61 -6.84 -1.83
N PHE A 126 -22.39 -7.15 -2.21
CA PHE A 126 -21.30 -6.23 -2.48
C PHE A 126 -21.79 -5.07 -3.38
N ASP A 127 -22.20 -3.97 -2.75
CA ASP A 127 -22.78 -2.85 -3.46
C ASP A 127 -21.73 -2.24 -4.39
N VAL A 128 -20.45 -2.61 -4.30
CA VAL A 128 -19.43 -2.26 -5.29
C VAL A 128 -19.68 -2.92 -6.65
N ARG A 129 -20.11 -4.19 -6.72
CA ARG A 129 -20.44 -4.83 -8.02
C ARG A 129 -21.71 -4.23 -8.61
N ARG A 130 -22.71 -3.96 -7.76
CA ARG A 130 -23.96 -3.31 -8.14
C ARG A 130 -23.77 -1.84 -8.50
N TYR A 131 -22.89 -1.13 -7.79
CA TYR A 131 -22.44 0.24 -8.04
C TYR A 131 -21.62 0.35 -9.33
N ILE A 132 -20.65 -0.55 -9.56
CA ILE A 132 -19.91 -0.60 -10.83
C ILE A 132 -20.87 -0.89 -11.99
N ALA A 133 -21.81 -1.82 -11.82
CA ALA A 133 -22.83 -2.10 -12.84
C ALA A 133 -23.76 -0.90 -13.08
N ALA A 134 -24.19 -0.20 -12.03
CA ALA A 134 -25.00 1.01 -12.13
C ALA A 134 -24.22 2.16 -12.79
N LEU A 135 -22.95 2.33 -12.44
CA LEU A 135 -22.06 3.35 -13.02
C LEU A 135 -21.80 3.06 -14.51
N LEU A 136 -21.60 1.79 -14.86
CA LEU A 136 -21.45 1.36 -16.25
C LEU A 136 -22.75 1.56 -17.04
N ALA A 137 -23.90 1.26 -16.44
CA ALA A 137 -25.21 1.50 -17.05
C ALA A 137 -25.47 2.99 -17.26
N ALA A 138 -25.17 3.84 -16.28
CA ALA A 138 -25.29 5.29 -16.39
C ALA A 138 -24.34 5.86 -17.47
N LEU A 139 -23.11 5.37 -17.54
CA LEU A 139 -22.15 5.74 -18.58
C LEU A 139 -22.63 5.31 -19.98
N HIS A 140 -23.19 4.09 -20.10
CA HIS A 140 -23.80 3.62 -21.33
C HIS A 140 -24.97 4.50 -21.76
N LEU A 141 -25.85 4.87 -20.83
CA LEU A 141 -26.98 5.75 -21.12
C LEU A 141 -26.51 7.13 -21.58
N ALA A 142 -25.53 7.73 -20.88
CA ALA A 142 -24.95 9.01 -21.27
C ALA A 142 -24.32 8.96 -22.68
N ASN A 143 -23.63 7.87 -23.02
CA ASN A 143 -23.08 7.66 -24.37
C ASN A 143 -24.16 7.51 -25.44
N VAL A 144 -25.21 6.73 -25.16
CA VAL A 144 -26.35 6.55 -26.08
C VAL A 144 -27.07 7.87 -26.33
N THR A 145 -27.35 8.64 -25.27
CA THR A 145 -27.94 9.97 -25.38
C THR A 145 -27.05 10.95 -26.14
N ASN A 146 -25.72 10.90 -25.98
CA ASN A 146 -24.81 11.74 -26.75
C ASN A 146 -24.80 11.36 -28.25
N GLN A 147 -24.84 10.07 -28.58
CA GLN A 147 -24.94 9.60 -29.97
C GLN A 147 -26.27 9.98 -30.63
N GLN A 148 -27.39 9.96 -29.90
CA GLN A 148 -28.67 10.44 -30.42
C GLN A 148 -28.68 11.95 -30.66
N HIS A 149 -28.15 12.76 -29.74
CA HIS A 149 -28.03 14.21 -29.97
C HIS A 149 -27.13 14.56 -31.16
N GLN A 150 -26.11 13.76 -31.48
CA GLN A 150 -25.28 13.99 -32.68
C GLN A 150 -26.04 13.67 -33.97
N LYS A 151 -26.85 12.60 -33.98
CA LYS A 151 -27.72 12.27 -35.12
C LYS A 151 -28.83 13.30 -35.31
N GLU A 152 -29.45 13.78 -34.23
CA GLU A 152 -30.46 14.84 -34.30
C GLU A 152 -29.88 16.19 -34.72
N LYS A 153 -28.64 16.53 -34.32
CA LYS A 153 -27.93 17.72 -34.83
C LYS A 153 -27.56 17.62 -36.31
N GLU A 154 -27.38 16.41 -36.83
CA GLU A 154 -27.21 16.16 -38.26
C GLU A 154 -28.55 16.24 -39.02
N GLU A 155 -29.69 15.99 -38.36
CA GLU A 155 -31.04 16.12 -38.94
C GLU A 155 -31.65 17.54 -38.79
N GLU A 156 -31.34 18.30 -37.74
CA GLU A 156 -31.77 19.71 -37.56
C GLU A 156 -30.99 20.73 -38.42
N GLY A 157 -29.96 20.28 -39.15
CA GLY A 157 -29.28 21.07 -40.18
C GLY A 157 -30.12 21.37 -41.43
N LYS A 158 -31.38 20.91 -41.50
CA LYS A 158 -32.26 21.11 -42.65
C LYS A 158 -33.72 21.40 -42.24
N GLY A 159 -33.97 22.55 -41.60
CA GLY A 159 -35.32 22.95 -41.20
C GLY A 159 -35.48 24.40 -40.78
N THR A 160 -35.36 25.33 -41.74
CA THR A 160 -35.96 26.67 -41.83
C THR A 160 -36.43 27.40 -40.55
N GLN A 161 -35.65 28.43 -40.22
CA GLN A 161 -36.08 29.63 -39.48
C GLN A 161 -37.31 30.29 -40.13
N ASN A 162 -38.32 30.68 -39.35
CA ASN A 162 -39.17 31.83 -39.69
C ASN A 162 -40.02 32.37 -38.52
N ILE A 163 -39.87 33.69 -38.34
CA ILE A 163 -40.87 34.71 -37.97
C ILE A 163 -41.03 35.08 -36.48
N ALA A 164 -40.92 36.40 -36.31
CA ALA A 164 -40.79 37.21 -35.11
C ALA A 164 -42.13 37.61 -34.45
N GLU A 165 -42.08 37.77 -33.12
CA GLU A 165 -42.45 38.95 -32.29
C GLU A 165 -43.47 39.99 -32.84
N PRO A 166 -44.50 40.44 -32.06
CA PRO A 166 -44.34 41.63 -31.19
C PRO A 166 -45.09 41.65 -29.83
N ALA A 167 -44.42 42.28 -28.85
CA ALA A 167 -44.88 42.79 -27.53
C ALA A 167 -45.90 43.98 -27.66
N PRO A 168 -46.28 44.84 -26.66
CA PRO A 168 -45.76 45.08 -25.29
C PRO A 168 -46.84 45.37 -24.19
N ALA A 169 -46.50 45.47 -22.90
CA ALA A 169 -46.25 46.74 -22.20
C ALA A 169 -45.54 46.45 -20.86
N THR A 170 -44.30 46.93 -20.68
CA THR A 170 -43.97 48.20 -19.99
C THR A 170 -44.28 48.11 -18.49
N SER A 171 -43.30 47.98 -17.59
CA SER A 171 -42.27 48.99 -17.37
C SER A 171 -41.08 48.39 -16.59
N ALA A 172 -39.88 48.69 -17.08
CA ALA A 172 -38.59 48.40 -16.47
C ALA A 172 -38.08 49.68 -15.73
N PRO A 173 -36.79 49.85 -15.42
CA PRO A 173 -35.94 49.30 -14.35
C PRO A 173 -35.26 50.53 -13.61
N PRO A 174 -34.02 50.56 -13.03
CA PRO A 174 -32.95 49.55 -12.94
C PRO A 174 -32.05 49.48 -11.68
N ALA A 175 -31.29 48.37 -11.66
CA ALA A 175 -29.88 48.19 -11.25
C ALA A 175 -29.52 48.42 -9.75
N SER A 176 -28.67 47.62 -9.10
CA SER A 176 -27.49 46.90 -9.58
C SER A 176 -27.10 45.80 -8.56
N GLN A 177 -26.71 44.62 -9.04
CA GLN A 177 -25.73 43.75 -8.35
C GLN A 177 -24.31 44.39 -8.52
N PRO A 178 -23.20 44.01 -7.83
CA PRO A 178 -22.88 42.63 -7.42
C PRO A 178 -21.93 42.44 -6.20
N SER A 179 -21.58 41.16 -5.97
CA SER A 179 -20.27 40.68 -5.49
C SER A 179 -20.01 40.53 -3.99
N ALA A 180 -19.83 39.27 -3.60
CA ALA A 180 -18.93 38.85 -2.52
C ALA A 180 -17.47 39.29 -2.82
N PRO A 181 -16.62 39.33 -1.78
CA PRO A 181 -15.23 38.92 -1.97
C PRO A 181 -14.70 38.00 -0.85
N SER A 182 -13.74 37.18 -1.27
CA SER A 182 -12.90 36.31 -0.45
C SER A 182 -11.64 37.05 0.03
N THR A 183 -11.18 36.69 1.23
CA THR A 183 -9.79 36.74 1.75
C THR A 183 -9.04 38.09 1.84
N ALA A 184 -8.75 38.54 3.08
CA ALA A 184 -7.45 39.14 3.46
C ALA A 184 -7.34 39.38 5.00
N THR A 185 -6.38 38.69 5.61
CA THR A 185 -5.31 39.24 6.48
C THR A 185 -5.67 40.13 7.68
N ILE A 186 -5.53 39.59 8.90
CA ILE A 186 -4.96 40.32 10.05
C ILE A 186 -3.91 39.44 10.74
N VAL A 187 -2.67 39.92 10.67
CA VAL A 187 -1.51 39.54 11.48
C VAL A 187 -1.47 40.49 12.68
N LYS A 188 -1.32 40.02 13.93
CA LYS A 188 -0.58 40.75 14.98
C LYS A 188 -0.21 39.90 16.23
N THR A 189 1.06 39.50 16.28
CA THR A 189 2.05 39.53 17.40
C THR A 189 1.86 38.77 18.74
N THR A 190 2.75 37.78 18.91
CA THR A 190 3.66 37.38 20.02
C THR A 190 3.88 38.41 21.17
N PRO A 191 4.18 37.99 22.44
CA PRO A 191 5.51 37.51 22.88
C PRO A 191 5.47 36.13 23.60
N GLU A 192 6.41 35.21 23.33
CA GLU A 192 7.65 34.98 24.11
C GLU A 192 7.41 34.67 25.60
N GLY A 193 7.62 33.41 25.96
CA GLY A 193 7.58 32.90 27.34
C GLY A 193 8.52 31.71 27.48
N LYS A 194 9.82 32.01 27.52
CA LYS A 194 10.93 31.12 27.85
C LYS A 194 10.88 30.77 29.35
N SER A 195 10.99 29.49 29.71
CA SER A 195 11.38 29.09 31.07
C SER A 195 12.09 27.75 31.03
N ASP A 196 13.42 27.82 31.03
CA ASP A 196 14.30 26.80 31.58
C ASP A 196 13.90 26.49 33.04
N ILE A 197 13.91 25.21 33.42
CA ILE A 197 14.30 24.79 34.77
C ILE A 197 15.08 23.47 34.65
N SER A 198 16.33 23.57 35.05
CA SER A 198 17.30 22.50 35.23
C SER A 198 17.34 22.08 36.71
N GLU A 199 17.97 20.92 36.94
CA GLU A 199 18.46 20.36 38.21
C GLU A 199 17.44 19.73 39.19
N LYS A 200 17.72 18.70 40.01
CA LYS A 200 18.78 17.67 40.21
C LYS A 200 18.53 17.10 41.62
N SER A 201 18.47 15.79 41.82
CA SER A 201 18.92 15.08 43.05
C SER A 201 18.65 13.57 42.88
N LYS A 202 19.64 12.68 42.75
CA LYS A 202 20.53 12.14 43.80
C LYS A 202 19.77 11.48 44.95
N GLN A 203 19.75 10.14 44.92
CA GLN A 203 19.92 9.30 46.11
C GLN A 203 20.61 7.99 45.69
#